data_AF-A0A0B1SKK5-F1
#
_entry.id   AF-A0A0B1SKK5-F1
#
_cell.length_a   1.000
_cell.length_b   1.000
_cell.length_c   1.000
_cell.angle_alpha   90.00
_cell.angle_beta   90.00
_cell.angle_gamma   90.00
#
_symmetry.space_group_name_H-M   'P 1'
#
loop_
_entity.id
_entity.type
_entity.pdbx_description
1 polymer ?
#
loop_
_entity_poly.entity_id
_entity_poly.type
_entity_poly.pdbx_seq_one_letter_code
_entity_poly.pdbx_strand_id
1 'polypeptide(L)' 'MIKLFRDYVFHQVTESGKPWMDMAHIVQCLNKLDAGVSEKVQLVSRDGNNLLIVSYGDLRRCLETAFRELSTMPSVVPRH' A
#
# COMPACT_ATOMS: atom_id res chain seq x y z
N MET A 1 4.58 5.61 0.80
CA MET A 1 3.42 4.99 1.48
C MET A 1 2.92 3.75 0.76
N ILE A 2 2.49 3.85 -0.51
CA ILE A 2 1.93 2.72 -1.29
C ILE A 2 2.89 1.51 -1.35
N LYS A 3 4.20 1.74 -1.51
CA LYS A 3 5.21 0.66 -1.47
C LYS A 3 5.24 -0.11 -0.15
N LEU A 4 5.14 0.61 0.98
CA LEU A 4 5.12 -0.02 2.31
C LEU A 4 3.80 -0.76 2.54
N PHE A 5 2.68 -0.22 2.05
CA PHE A 5 1.39 -0.91 2.11
C PHE A 5 1.39 -2.22 1.30
N ARG A 6 1.98 -2.22 0.10
CA ARG A 6 2.20 -3.45 -0.67
C ARG A 6 3.02 -4.48 0.11
N ASP A 7 4.09 -4.05 0.77
CA ASP A 7 4.91 -4.93 1.60
C ASP A 7 4.09 -5.47 2.79
N TYR A 8 3.26 -4.64 3.43
CA TYR A 8 2.33 -5.04 4.50
C TYR A 8 1.29 -6.07 4.06
N VAL A 9 0.75 -5.97 2.84
CA VAL A 9 -0.30 -6.89 2.36
C VAL A 9 0.26 -8.23 1.85
N PHE A 10 1.38 -8.18 1.13
CA PHE A 10 1.86 -9.34 0.36
C PHE A 10 3.17 -9.96 0.87
N HIS A 11 3.88 -9.28 1.76
CA HIS A 11 5.20 -9.71 2.25
C HIS A 11 5.21 -9.90 3.77
N GLN A 12 4.08 -10.32 4.36
CA GLN A 12 4.06 -10.71 5.76
C GLN A 12 4.92 -11.95 5.99
N VAL A 13 5.57 -11.99 7.14
CA VAL A 13 6.36 -13.13 7.59
C VAL A 13 5.93 -13.54 8.98
N THR A 14 6.01 -14.83 9.27
CA THR A 14 5.84 -15.35 10.63
C THR A 14 7.01 -14.94 11.51
N GLU A 15 6.90 -15.18 12.82
CA GLU A 15 8.02 -15.00 13.78
C GLU A 15 9.27 -15.81 13.40
N SER A 16 9.09 -16.93 12.70
CA SER A 16 10.17 -17.77 12.15
C SER A 16 10.72 -17.30 10.79
N GLY A 17 10.26 -16.14 10.30
CA GLY A 17 10.71 -15.55 9.03
C GLY A 17 10.15 -16.21 7.77
N LYS A 18 9.18 -17.13 7.90
CA LYS A 18 8.56 -17.77 6.73
C LYS A 18 7.51 -16.86 6.12
N PRO A 19 7.38 -16.79 4.78
CA PRO A 19 6.31 -16.04 4.13
C PRO A 19 4.94 -16.49 4.64
N TRP A 20 4.13 -15.53 5.05
CA TRP A 20 2.74 -15.76 5.41
C TRP A 20 1.86 -15.14 4.33
N MET A 21 1.28 -16.00 3.49
CA MET A 21 0.27 -15.60 2.52
C MET A 21 -1.10 -16.06 2.99
N ASP A 22 -1.90 -15.12 3.48
CA ASP A 22 -3.30 -15.32 3.84
C ASP A 22 -4.20 -14.51 2.90
N MET A 23 -4.99 -15.22 2.10
CA MET A 23 -5.89 -14.59 1.14
C MET A 23 -7.02 -13.79 1.82
N ALA A 24 -7.48 -14.21 2.99
CA ALA A 24 -8.49 -13.48 3.75
C ALA A 24 -7.96 -12.12 4.19
N HIS A 25 -6.71 -12.08 4.66
CA HIS A 25 -6.01 -10.84 5.01
C HIS A 25 -5.87 -9.90 3.79
N ILE A 26 -5.44 -10.44 2.64
CA ILE A 26 -5.26 -9.67 1.41
C ILE A 26 -6.59 -9.02 1.00
N VAL A 27 -7.65 -9.81 0.88
CA VAL A 27 -8.97 -9.32 0.47
C VAL A 27 -9.51 -8.30 1.46
N GLN A 28 -9.38 -8.54 2.77
CA GLN A 28 -9.82 -7.60 3.80
C GLN A 28 -9.08 -6.26 3.69
N CYS A 29 -7.76 -6.28 3.49
CA CYS A 29 -6.98 -5.05 3.33
C CYS A 29 -7.37 -4.26 2.08
N LEU A 30 -7.61 -4.95 0.97
CA LEU A 30 -8.04 -4.30 -0.28
C LEU A 30 -9.45 -3.71 -0.14
N ASN A 31 -10.38 -4.40 0.50
CA ASN A 31 -11.71 -3.89 0.77
C ASN A 31 -11.69 -2.65 1.67
N LYS A 32 -10.86 -2.65 2.72
CA LYS A 32 -10.69 -1.48 3.61
C LYS A 32 -10.06 -0.29 2.89
N LEU A 33 -9.07 -0.55 2.02
CA LEU A 33 -8.45 0.47 1.18
C LEU A 33 -9.47 1.10 0.24
N ASP A 34 -10.23 0.29 -0.49
CA ASP A 34 -11.26 0.77 -1.42
C ASP A 34 -12.34 1.57 -0.68
N ALA A 35 -12.82 1.07 0.46
CA ALA A 35 -13.78 1.78 1.30
C ALA A 35 -13.21 3.06 1.95
N GLY A 36 -11.88 3.22 2.03
CA GLY A 36 -11.24 4.40 2.61
C GLY A 36 -11.53 4.59 4.10
N VAL A 37 -11.61 3.49 4.87
CA VAL A 37 -12.02 3.53 6.29
C VAL A 37 -11.00 4.26 7.18
N SER A 38 -11.45 4.74 8.34
CA SER A 38 -10.60 5.44 9.33
C SER A 38 -9.70 4.51 10.15
N GLU A 39 -9.83 3.19 9.99
CA GLU A 39 -8.96 2.21 10.64
C GLU A 39 -7.50 2.48 10.31
N LYS A 40 -6.63 2.41 11.32
CA LYS A 40 -5.20 2.66 11.19
C LYS A 40 -4.42 1.35 11.13
N VAL A 41 -3.42 1.33 10.25
CA VAL A 41 -2.45 0.24 10.13
C VAL A 41 -1.04 0.76 10.37
N GLN A 42 -0.18 -0.14 10.85
CA GLN A 42 1.24 0.12 11.03
C GLN A 42 2.02 -0.44 9.84
N LEU A 43 2.72 0.45 9.13
CA LEU A 43 3.60 0.11 8.04
C LEU A 43 5.05 0.22 8.51
N VAL A 44 5.84 -0.82 8.26
CA VAL A 44 7.24 -0.89 8.69
C VAL A 44 8.12 -1.01 7.44
N SER A 45 9.22 -0.25 7.40
CA SER A 45 10.22 -0.41 6.35
C SER A 45 10.97 -1.73 6.49
N ARG A 46 11.54 -2.25 5.39
CA ARG A 46 12.21 -3.57 5.40
C ARG A 46 13.43 -3.63 6.31
N ASP A 47 14.10 -2.50 6.50
CA ASP A 47 15.21 -2.35 7.43
C ASP A 47 14.75 -2.19 8.89
N GLY A 48 13.44 -2.16 9.16
CA GLY A 48 12.86 -2.04 10.50
C GLY A 48 12.94 -0.65 11.12
N ASN A 49 13.65 0.29 10.49
CA ASN A 49 14.01 1.57 11.11
C ASN A 49 12.92 2.63 11.02
N ASN A 50 11.94 2.47 10.12
CA ASN A 50 10.86 3.43 9.93
C ASN A 50 9.51 2.76 10.14
N LEU A 51 8.72 3.38 11.00
CA LEU A 51 7.36 2.97 11.33
C LEU A 51 6.42 4.12 11.01
N LEU A 52 5.36 3.81 10.26
CA LEU A 52 4.33 4.77 9.87
C LEU A 52 2.97 4.23 10.27
N ILE A 53 2.25 4.98 11.11
CA ILE A 53 0.85 4.70 11.43
C ILE A 53 -0.02 5.56 10.51
N VAL A 54 -0.88 4.91 9.72
CA VAL A 54 -1.66 5.58 8.67
C VAL A 54 -3.06 4.97 8.58
N SER A 55 -4.08 5.77 8.25
CA SER A 55 -5.42 5.23 7.98
C SER A 55 -5.57 4.66 6.57
N TYR A 56 -6.49 3.71 6.36
CA TYR A 56 -6.83 3.27 5.00
C TYR A 56 -7.36 4.43 4.14
N GLY A 57 -8.06 5.41 4.74
CA GLY A 57 -8.46 6.64 4.05
C GLY A 57 -7.29 7.46 3.50
N ASP A 58 -6.21 7.61 4.27
CA ASP A 58 -5.01 8.31 3.79
C ASP A 58 -4.29 7.51 2.69
N LEU A 59 -4.23 6.19 2.82
CA LEU A 59 -3.66 5.31 1.80
C LEU A 59 -4.45 5.40 0.49
N ARG A 60 -5.78 5.42 0.56
CA ARG A 60 -6.66 5.60 -0.61
C ARG A 60 -6.38 6.93 -1.30
N ARG A 61 -6.33 8.04 -0.54
CA ARG A 61 -6.00 9.36 -1.10
C ARG A 61 -4.64 9.37 -1.80
N CYS A 62 -3.62 8.77 -1.19
CA CYS A 62 -2.30 8.63 -1.83
C CYS A 62 -2.37 7.83 -3.14
N LEU A 63 -3.13 6.73 -3.16
CA LEU A 63 -3.30 5.90 -4.35
C LEU A 63 -4.03 6.67 -5.47
N GLU A 64 -5.15 7.31 -5.15
CA GLU A 64 -5.92 8.12 -6.10
C GLU A 64 -5.09 9.29 -6.65
N THR A 65 -4.29 9.94 -5.81
CA THR A 65 -3.40 11.04 -6.23
C THR A 65 -2.35 10.54 -7.22
N ALA A 66 -1.64 9.46 -6.88
CA ALA A 66 -0.63 8.89 -7.76
C ALA A 66 -1.24 8.40 -9.10
N PHE A 67 -2.43 7.81 -9.05
CA PHE A 67 -3.13 7.37 -10.26
C PHE A 67 -3.57 8.55 -11.14
N ARG A 68 -4.08 9.64 -10.53
CA ARG A 68 -4.49 10.84 -11.25
C ARG A 68 -3.30 11.53 -11.91
N GLU A 69 -2.15 11.60 -11.24
CA GLU A 69 -0.91 12.13 -11.82
C GLU A 69 -0.59 11.39 -13.12
N LEU A 70 -0.60 10.06 -13.12
CA LEU A 70 -0.35 9.25 -14.32
C LEU A 70 -1.43 9.40 -15.39
N SER A 71 -2.70 9.52 -14.98
CA SER A 71 -3.83 9.63 -15.91
C SER A 71 -3.91 10.98 -16.62
N THR A 72 -3.35 12.03 -15.99
CA THR A 72 -3.34 13.40 -16.52
C THR A 72 -2.02 13.77 -17.17
N MET A 73 -1.01 12.89 -17.13
CA MET A 73 0.25 13.11 -17.83
C MET A 73 -0.02 13.12 -19.35
N PRO A 74 0.29 14.22 -20.05
CA PRO A 74 0.25 14.22 -21.51
C PRO A 74 1.24 13.18 -22.02
N SER A 75 0.84 12.42 -23.05
CA SER A 75 1.71 11.43 -23.68
C SER A 75 3.04 12.09 -24.07
N VAL A 76 4.13 11.70 -23.41
CA VAL A 76 5.47 12.10 -23.81
C VAL A 76 5.73 11.38 -25.13
N VAL A 77 5.49 12.08 -26.25
CA VAL A 77 5.94 11.60 -27.56
C VAL A 77 7.47 11.48 -27.47
N PRO A 78 8.04 10.27 -27.63
CA PRO A 78 9.49 10.11 -27.62
C PRO A 78 10.05 10.97 -28.76
N ARG A 79 10.95 11.91 -28.44
CA ARG A 79 11.69 12.63 -29.49
C ARG A 79 12.67 11.63 -30.10
N HIS A 80 12.41 11.23 -31.33
CA HIS A 80 13.34 10.53 -32.20
C HIS A 80 14.62 11.36 -32.42
#